data_AF-A0A954TLD0-F1
#
_entry.id   AF-A0A954TLD0-F1
#
_cell.length_a   1.000
_cell.length_b   1.000
_cell.length_c   1.000
_cell.angle_alpha   90.00
_cell.angle_beta   90.00
_cell.angle_gamma   90.00
#
_symmetry.space_group_name_H-M   'P 1'
#
loop_
_entity.id
_entity.type
_entity.pdbx_description
1 polymer ?
#
loop_
_entity_poly.entity_id
_entity_poly.type
_entity_poly.pdbx_seq_one_letter_code
_entity_poly.pdbx_strand_id
1 'polypeptide(L)'
;MTPHRQSRRVRRSLERLETRRLLAADFGVAETAEPAIVFAQNQYNRFDVTGDGHLTPRDALVLINRMENPAQTIRQASQVDDYFCDTNGDELFTLRDVLEVINQLAIEQQDPISDDALLMAMYSTDSIMPPYELARKIHNDLTAIRTEYPLLASTHFNEVVSGILGLKVPSDVEDSSEFINLLERFEGKVAYRQSGDDPRWIWLQVNRFLNINHIAESFRQVAGVLEVEPSRLFGEPSGGVSVRDNTYTFTLGAGDCPSGCIYRATWQFQVGNDGVKLIKKTGQTDFFENGGDPLPIIEVLK
;
A
#
# COMPACT_ATOMS: atom_id res chain seq x y z
N MET A 1 -21.88 29.79 57.09
CA MET A 1 -20.77 30.53 57.70
C MET A 1 -19.48 29.78 57.41
N THR A 2 -18.58 30.40 56.63
CA THR A 2 -17.12 30.14 56.41
C THR A 2 -16.61 28.73 56.02
N PRO A 3 -15.46 28.57 55.30
CA PRO A 3 -14.70 29.57 54.52
C PRO A 3 -14.22 29.12 53.10
N HIS A 4 -14.13 30.13 52.25
CA HIS A 4 -13.06 30.49 51.29
C HIS A 4 -11.86 29.52 51.11
N ARG A 5 -11.69 29.01 49.89
CA ARG A 5 -10.50 28.26 49.45
C ARG A 5 -9.56 29.20 48.69
N GLN A 6 -8.38 29.44 49.27
CA GLN A 6 -7.33 30.33 48.76
C GLN A 6 -6.65 29.77 47.49
N SER A 7 -6.53 30.63 46.49
CA SER A 7 -5.72 30.46 45.28
C SER A 7 -4.23 30.43 45.60
N ARG A 8 -3.55 29.32 45.30
CA ARG A 8 -2.08 29.22 45.30
C ARG A 8 -1.50 29.92 44.07
N ARG A 9 -1.02 31.15 44.26
CA ARG A 9 -0.10 31.83 43.32
C ARG A 9 1.27 31.16 43.41
N VAL A 10 1.66 30.43 42.36
CA VAL A 10 3.03 29.95 42.17
C VAL A 10 3.90 31.15 41.79
N ARG A 11 4.73 31.62 42.73
CA ARG A 11 5.82 32.57 42.47
C ARG A 11 6.89 31.83 41.64
N ARG A 12 6.97 32.14 40.35
CA ARG A 12 8.18 31.86 39.56
C ARG A 12 9.24 32.88 39.98
N SER A 13 10.30 32.39 40.61
CA SER A 13 11.53 33.13 40.88
C SER A 13 12.15 33.54 39.54
N LEU A 14 12.14 34.85 39.26
CA LEU A 14 12.97 35.46 38.24
C LEU A 14 14.43 35.42 38.73
N GLU A 15 15.12 34.31 38.51
CA GLU A 15 16.57 34.31 38.51
C GLU A 15 17.03 35.19 37.34
N ARG A 16 17.75 36.27 37.67
CA ARG A 16 18.25 37.24 36.71
C ARG A 16 19.27 36.58 35.79
N LEU A 17 18.94 36.53 34.50
CA LEU A 17 19.78 36.07 33.40
C LEU A 17 21.06 36.92 33.16
N GLU A 18 21.29 37.97 33.95
CA GLU A 18 22.34 38.96 33.68
C GLU A 18 23.70 38.61 34.31
N THR A 19 23.78 37.63 35.23
CA THR A 19 25.05 37.32 35.92
C THR A 19 25.85 36.16 35.32
N ARG A 20 25.38 35.53 34.24
CA ARG A 20 26.09 34.43 33.55
C ARG A 20 26.88 34.86 32.30
N ARG A 21 26.96 36.16 32.02
CA ARG A 21 27.57 36.68 30.78
C ARG A 21 29.05 37.12 30.87
N LEU A 22 29.72 36.93 32.01
CA LEU A 22 31.06 37.52 32.25
C LEU A 22 32.20 36.52 32.51
N LEU A 23 32.03 35.22 32.21
CA LEU A 23 33.05 34.19 32.48
C LEU A 23 33.53 33.40 31.25
N ALA A 24 33.13 33.78 30.03
CA ALA A 24 33.46 33.03 28.80
C ALA A 24 34.43 33.77 27.85
N ALA A 25 35.06 34.86 28.28
CA ALA A 25 35.90 35.68 27.41
C ALA A 25 37.40 35.34 27.41
N ASP A 26 37.85 34.29 28.12
CA ASP A 26 39.30 34.07 28.35
C ASP A 26 39.80 32.63 28.11
N PHE A 27 39.01 31.77 27.46
CA PHE A 27 39.54 30.54 26.84
C PHE A 27 39.62 30.74 25.34
N GLY A 28 40.69 31.42 24.91
CA GLY A 28 41.12 31.50 23.52
C GLY A 28 41.64 30.15 23.00
N VAL A 29 40.83 29.10 23.09
CA VAL A 29 40.98 27.95 22.22
C VAL A 29 40.33 28.38 20.92
N ALA A 30 41.14 28.64 19.89
CA ALA A 30 40.64 28.70 18.53
C ALA A 30 39.96 27.36 18.27
N GLU A 31 38.63 27.34 18.43
CA GLU A 31 37.75 26.25 18.09
C GLU A 31 37.87 26.11 16.57
N THR A 32 38.88 25.37 16.14
CA THR A 32 39.01 24.90 14.77
C THR A 32 37.82 23.97 14.57
N ALA A 33 36.68 24.54 14.19
CA ALA A 33 35.50 23.79 13.82
C ALA A 33 35.94 22.81 12.73
N GLU A 34 36.12 21.55 13.10
CA GLU A 34 36.36 20.50 12.13
C GLU A 34 35.18 20.55 11.16
N PRO A 35 35.43 20.58 9.84
CA PRO A 35 34.35 20.62 8.87
C PRO A 35 33.44 19.43 9.13
N ALA A 36 32.16 19.69 9.42
CA ALA A 36 31.18 18.64 9.55
C ALA A 36 31.18 17.83 8.25
N ILE A 37 31.48 16.55 8.35
CA ILE A 37 31.42 15.64 7.21
C ILE A 37 29.95 15.50 6.85
N VAL A 38 29.54 16.11 5.74
CA VAL A 38 28.19 15.97 5.20
C VAL A 38 28.12 14.66 4.43
N PHE A 39 27.20 13.78 4.81
CA PHE A 39 26.93 12.56 4.07
C PHE A 39 25.94 12.84 2.95
N ALA A 40 26.22 12.32 1.76
CA ALA A 40 25.32 12.47 0.62
C ALA A 40 24.25 11.36 0.64
N GLN A 41 23.03 11.72 0.25
CA GLN A 41 21.96 10.78 -0.08
C GLN A 41 21.96 10.47 -1.58
N ASN A 42 21.67 9.22 -1.95
CA ASN A 42 21.48 8.84 -3.35
C ASN A 42 20.17 9.45 -3.87
N GLN A 43 20.24 10.30 -4.89
CA GLN A 43 19.08 11.03 -5.43
C GLN A 43 18.09 10.14 -6.20
N TYR A 44 18.51 8.96 -6.67
CA TYR A 44 17.67 8.07 -7.46
C TYR A 44 17.00 7.01 -6.59
N ASN A 45 17.77 6.37 -5.71
CA ASN A 45 17.27 5.42 -4.74
C ASN A 45 18.01 5.62 -3.42
N ARG A 46 17.39 6.28 -2.46
CA ARG A 46 18.00 6.60 -1.16
C ARG A 46 18.46 5.38 -0.35
N PHE A 47 18.02 4.17 -0.71
CA PHE A 47 18.43 2.93 -0.07
C PHE A 47 19.60 2.22 -0.78
N ASP A 48 19.89 2.58 -2.04
CA ASP A 48 21.06 2.11 -2.80
C ASP A 48 22.29 2.90 -2.36
N VAL A 49 22.94 2.40 -1.32
CA VAL A 49 24.11 3.01 -0.68
C VAL A 49 25.33 2.90 -1.60
N THR A 50 25.43 1.83 -2.38
CA THR A 50 26.56 1.57 -3.27
C THR A 50 26.51 2.32 -4.59
N GLY A 51 25.33 2.85 -4.97
CA GLY A 51 25.11 3.56 -6.21
C GLY A 51 25.13 2.65 -7.44
N ASP A 52 24.95 1.34 -7.26
CA ASP A 52 24.99 0.37 -8.35
C ASP A 52 23.64 0.16 -9.06
N GLY A 53 22.61 0.89 -8.62
CA GLY A 53 21.27 0.88 -9.17
C GLY A 53 20.35 -0.15 -8.53
N HIS A 54 20.84 -0.94 -7.56
CA HIS A 54 20.07 -1.99 -6.92
C HIS A 54 20.12 -1.87 -5.40
N LEU A 55 19.00 -2.15 -4.73
CA LEU A 55 19.01 -2.35 -3.29
C LEU A 55 19.32 -3.83 -3.00
N THR A 56 20.47 -4.10 -2.38
CA THR A 56 20.95 -5.45 -2.08
C THR A 56 21.45 -5.56 -0.63
N PRO A 57 21.62 -6.77 -0.07
CA PRO A 57 22.24 -6.94 1.25
C PRO A 57 23.63 -6.30 1.38
N ARG A 58 24.31 -6.04 0.25
CA ARG A 58 25.60 -5.35 0.21
C ARG A 58 25.48 -3.90 0.72
N ASP A 59 24.40 -3.21 0.40
CA ASP A 59 24.17 -1.82 0.81
C ASP A 59 24.09 -1.69 2.33
N ALA A 60 23.33 -2.59 2.97
CA ALA A 60 23.26 -2.66 4.43
C ALA A 60 24.63 -3.01 5.06
N LEU A 61 25.37 -3.95 4.46
CA LEU A 61 26.68 -4.36 4.96
C LEU A 61 27.72 -3.23 4.88
N VAL A 62 27.67 -2.40 3.82
CA VAL A 62 28.54 -1.22 3.68
C VAL A 62 28.29 -0.24 4.81
N LEU A 63 27.03 0.06 5.14
CA LEU A 63 26.71 0.94 6.27
C LEU A 63 27.18 0.35 7.61
N ILE A 64 26.92 -0.92 7.88
CA ILE A 64 27.34 -1.58 9.13
C ILE A 64 28.87 -1.52 9.30
N ASN A 65 29.63 -1.90 8.26
CA ASN A 65 31.09 -1.89 8.31
C ASN A 65 31.65 -0.48 8.53
N ARG A 66 31.02 0.53 7.92
CA ARG A 66 31.40 1.94 8.10
C ARG A 66 31.11 2.44 9.51
N MET A 67 30.03 1.96 10.13
CA MET A 67 29.66 2.30 11.51
C MET A 67 30.59 1.67 12.54
N GLU A 68 31.04 0.44 12.32
CA GLU A 68 31.94 -0.27 13.23
C GLU A 68 33.37 0.29 13.23
N ASN A 69 33.86 0.85 12.11
CA ASN A 69 35.26 1.29 11.96
C ASN A 69 35.41 2.74 11.48
N PRO A 70 34.92 3.76 12.23
CA PRO A 70 34.94 5.16 11.80
C PRO A 70 36.37 5.69 11.56
N ALA A 71 37.37 5.20 12.30
CA ALA A 71 38.77 5.61 12.14
C ALA A 71 39.42 5.08 10.85
N GLN A 72 38.94 3.94 10.34
CA GLN A 72 39.41 3.35 9.09
C GLN A 72 38.77 4.09 7.90
N THR A 73 37.53 4.55 8.06
CA THR A 73 36.82 5.42 7.12
C THR A 73 37.55 6.74 6.88
N ILE A 74 38.12 7.37 7.92
CA ILE A 74 38.89 8.63 7.77
C ILE A 74 40.18 8.41 6.96
N ARG A 75 40.82 7.25 7.09
CA ARG A 75 42.05 6.91 6.33
C ARG A 75 41.75 6.48 4.89
N GLN A 76 40.61 5.84 4.66
CA GLN A 76 40.14 5.45 3.34
C GLN A 76 39.46 6.58 2.59
N ALA A 77 38.96 7.63 3.24
CA ALA A 77 38.36 8.81 2.60
C ALA A 77 39.30 9.61 1.66
N SER A 78 40.60 9.28 1.63
CA SER A 78 41.53 9.78 0.59
C SER A 78 41.37 9.05 -0.76
N GLN A 79 40.73 7.87 -0.75
CA GLN A 79 40.11 7.24 -1.91
C GLN A 79 38.61 7.50 -1.79
N VAL A 80 38.06 8.24 -2.74
CA VAL A 80 36.67 8.68 -2.71
C VAL A 80 35.76 7.46 -2.89
N ASP A 81 35.43 6.79 -1.80
CA ASP A 81 34.35 5.82 -1.79
C ASP A 81 33.04 6.61 -1.73
N ASP A 82 32.46 6.83 -2.92
CA ASP A 82 31.19 7.52 -3.20
C ASP A 82 29.97 6.75 -2.66
N TYR A 83 29.99 6.37 -1.38
CA TYR A 83 28.86 5.71 -0.73
C TYR A 83 27.86 6.71 -0.16
N PHE A 84 26.58 6.50 -0.47
CA PHE A 84 25.48 7.34 -0.04
C PHE A 84 24.94 6.88 1.31
N CYS A 85 25.59 7.33 2.39
CA CYS A 85 25.35 6.76 3.72
C CYS A 85 24.13 7.33 4.46
N ASP A 86 23.62 8.48 4.02
CA ASP A 86 22.43 9.14 4.59
C ASP A 86 21.16 8.66 3.86
N THR A 87 20.47 7.68 4.43
CA THR A 87 19.30 7.07 3.79
C THR A 87 17.99 7.71 4.24
N ASN A 88 18.00 8.41 5.38
CA ASN A 88 16.83 9.08 5.93
C ASN A 88 16.74 10.58 5.55
N GLY A 89 17.85 11.18 5.10
CA GLY A 89 17.95 12.55 4.59
C GLY A 89 18.17 13.62 5.67
N ASP A 90 18.68 13.24 6.84
CA ASP A 90 18.94 14.18 7.97
C ASP A 90 20.39 14.68 8.02
N GLU A 91 21.18 14.42 6.96
CA GLU A 91 22.60 14.80 6.83
C GLU A 91 23.51 14.15 7.87
N LEU A 92 22.99 13.20 8.66
CA LEU A 92 23.73 12.47 9.68
C LEU A 92 23.82 11.00 9.28
N PHE A 93 24.97 10.38 9.55
CA PHE A 93 25.10 8.93 9.41
C PHE A 93 24.94 8.27 10.78
N THR A 94 23.80 7.63 11.00
CA THR A 94 23.39 7.03 12.28
C THR A 94 22.90 5.60 12.10
N LEU A 95 22.66 4.88 13.21
CA LEU A 95 22.07 3.53 13.19
C LEU A 95 20.69 3.50 12.50
N ARG A 96 19.99 4.65 12.46
CA ARG A 96 18.70 4.77 11.79
C ARG A 96 18.83 4.50 10.29
N ASP A 97 19.88 5.01 9.66
CA ASP A 97 20.11 4.85 8.22
C ASP A 97 20.31 3.38 7.83
N VAL A 98 21.07 2.65 8.65
CA VAL A 98 21.25 1.20 8.53
C VAL A 98 19.90 0.47 8.64
N LEU A 99 19.09 0.84 9.62
CA LEU A 99 17.81 0.18 9.89
C LEU A 99 16.81 0.40 8.75
N GLU A 100 16.80 1.59 8.12
CA GLU A 100 15.93 1.87 6.98
C GLU A 100 16.26 0.98 5.77
N VAL A 101 17.55 0.80 5.45
CA VAL A 101 17.99 -0.10 4.36
C VAL A 101 17.62 -1.55 4.64
N ILE A 102 17.85 -2.04 5.87
CA ILE A 102 17.51 -3.42 6.25
C ILE A 102 16.01 -3.67 6.16
N ASN A 103 15.20 -2.73 6.64
CA ASN A 103 13.74 -2.85 6.55
C ASN A 103 13.27 -2.84 5.11
N GLN A 104 13.82 -1.98 4.26
CA GLN A 104 13.48 -1.96 2.84
C GLN A 104 13.92 -3.25 2.13
N LEU A 105 15.11 -3.77 2.41
CA LEU A 105 15.55 -5.07 1.90
C LEU A 105 14.61 -6.20 2.31
N ALA A 106 14.17 -6.19 3.57
CA ALA A 106 13.22 -7.18 4.06
C ALA A 106 11.88 -7.08 3.32
N ILE A 107 11.46 -5.87 2.90
CA ILE A 107 10.27 -5.66 2.07
C ILE A 107 10.50 -6.19 0.64
N GLU A 108 11.63 -5.90 0.01
CA GLU A 108 11.93 -6.34 -1.37
C GLU A 108 12.18 -7.84 -1.50
N GLN A 109 12.73 -8.47 -0.48
CA GLN A 109 12.96 -9.92 -0.46
C GLN A 109 11.70 -10.73 -0.15
N GLN A 110 10.61 -10.10 0.29
CA GLN A 110 9.35 -10.80 0.46
C GLN A 110 8.71 -11.01 -0.90
N ASP A 111 8.21 -12.22 -1.14
CA ASP A 111 7.42 -12.53 -2.33
C ASP A 111 6.37 -11.43 -2.51
N PRO A 112 6.26 -10.84 -3.72
CA PRO A 112 5.32 -9.76 -3.96
C PRO A 112 3.92 -10.26 -3.59
N ILE A 113 3.33 -9.62 -2.57
CA ILE A 113 1.97 -9.94 -2.13
C ILE A 113 1.07 -9.75 -3.35
N SER A 114 0.43 -10.84 -3.78
CA SER A 114 -0.43 -10.83 -4.95
C SER A 114 -1.55 -9.81 -4.79
N ASP A 115 -1.91 -9.12 -5.87
CA ASP A 115 -2.99 -8.12 -5.91
C ASP A 115 -4.31 -8.66 -5.32
N ASP A 116 -4.64 -9.93 -5.61
CA ASP A 116 -5.79 -10.63 -5.03
C ASP A 116 -5.80 -10.54 -3.50
N ALA A 117 -4.65 -10.73 -2.87
CA ALA A 117 -4.53 -10.79 -1.43
C ALA A 117 -4.62 -9.41 -0.77
N LEU A 118 -4.05 -8.39 -1.43
CA LEU A 118 -4.21 -7.00 -1.03
C LEU A 118 -5.68 -6.59 -1.08
N LEU A 119 -6.34 -6.85 -2.22
CA LEU A 119 -7.76 -6.53 -2.41
C LEU A 119 -8.64 -7.28 -1.42
N MET A 120 -8.46 -8.60 -1.26
CA MET A 120 -9.23 -9.40 -0.32
C MET A 120 -9.06 -8.92 1.13
N ALA A 121 -7.83 -8.65 1.59
CA ALA A 121 -7.60 -8.15 2.95
C ALA A 121 -8.32 -6.82 3.20
N MET A 122 -8.28 -5.94 2.20
CA MET A 122 -8.90 -4.63 2.23
C MET A 122 -10.43 -4.74 2.30
N TYR A 123 -11.06 -5.54 1.43
CA TYR A 123 -12.51 -5.75 1.44
C TYR A 123 -13.01 -6.51 2.67
N SER A 124 -12.24 -7.49 3.18
CA SER A 124 -12.61 -8.23 4.38
C SER A 124 -12.62 -7.39 5.66
N THR A 125 -11.89 -6.27 5.68
CA THR A 125 -11.77 -5.39 6.86
C THR A 125 -12.45 -4.05 6.69
N ASP A 126 -13.04 -3.79 5.52
CA ASP A 126 -13.58 -2.47 5.12
C ASP A 126 -12.57 -1.32 5.30
N SER A 127 -11.27 -1.64 5.24
CA SER A 127 -10.21 -0.65 5.34
C SER A 127 -10.03 0.06 3.99
N ILE A 128 -9.66 1.34 4.01
CA ILE A 128 -9.32 2.10 2.80
C ILE A 128 -8.06 1.54 2.14
N MET A 129 -7.10 1.06 2.94
CA MET A 129 -5.84 0.49 2.51
C MET A 129 -5.71 -0.97 3.00
N PRO A 130 -5.01 -1.84 2.26
CA PRO A 130 -4.87 -3.24 2.65
C PRO A 130 -4.09 -3.38 3.97
N PRO A 131 -4.67 -4.02 5.01
CA PRO A 131 -3.91 -4.35 6.21
C PRO A 131 -2.86 -5.41 5.87
N TYR A 132 -1.60 -4.99 5.92
CA TYR A 132 -0.47 -5.73 5.35
C TYR A 132 -0.32 -7.16 5.89
N GLU A 133 -0.40 -7.37 7.21
CA GLU A 133 -0.29 -8.70 7.82
C GLU A 133 -1.40 -9.66 7.36
N LEU A 134 -2.62 -9.14 7.20
CA LEU A 134 -3.74 -9.93 6.70
C LEU A 134 -3.56 -10.25 5.21
N ALA A 135 -3.11 -9.28 4.41
CA ALA A 135 -2.83 -9.50 2.99
C ALA A 135 -1.73 -10.55 2.79
N ARG A 136 -0.65 -10.50 3.58
CA ARG A 136 0.40 -11.51 3.56
C ARG A 136 -0.14 -12.91 3.92
N LYS A 137 -0.95 -13.00 4.97
CA LYS A 137 -1.59 -14.27 5.34
C LYS A 137 -2.45 -14.80 4.19
N ILE A 138 -3.31 -13.96 3.59
CA ILE A 138 -4.15 -14.34 2.46
C ILE A 138 -3.31 -14.77 1.27
N HIS A 139 -2.21 -14.08 0.97
CA HIS A 139 -1.30 -14.45 -0.12
C HIS A 139 -0.73 -15.86 0.09
N ASN A 140 -0.22 -16.16 1.27
CA ASN A 140 0.31 -17.49 1.60
C ASN A 140 -0.77 -18.57 1.47
N ASP A 141 -1.98 -18.29 1.95
CA ASP A 141 -3.11 -19.21 1.87
C ASP A 141 -3.55 -19.47 0.42
N LEU A 142 -3.63 -18.41 -0.41
CA LEU A 142 -3.93 -18.53 -1.84
C LEU A 142 -2.85 -19.32 -2.58
N THR A 143 -1.57 -19.07 -2.29
CA THR A 143 -0.44 -19.79 -2.87
C THR A 143 -0.49 -21.27 -2.53
N ALA A 144 -0.78 -21.61 -1.27
CA ALA A 144 -0.95 -22.99 -0.83
C ALA A 144 -2.13 -23.68 -1.56
N ILE A 145 -3.29 -23.03 -1.62
CA ILE A 145 -4.48 -23.57 -2.30
C ILE A 145 -4.19 -23.79 -3.79
N ARG A 146 -3.61 -22.81 -4.49
CA ARG A 146 -3.35 -22.90 -5.94
C ARG A 146 -2.26 -23.91 -6.28
N THR A 147 -1.33 -24.17 -5.36
CA THR A 147 -0.32 -25.22 -5.50
C THR A 147 -0.95 -26.61 -5.40
N GLU A 148 -1.87 -26.82 -4.45
CA GLU A 148 -2.57 -28.10 -4.27
C GLU A 148 -3.69 -28.33 -5.29
N TYR A 149 -4.31 -27.25 -5.78
CA TYR A 149 -5.42 -27.27 -6.74
C TYR A 149 -5.09 -26.41 -7.98
N PRO A 150 -4.24 -26.89 -8.90
CA PRO A 150 -3.77 -26.11 -10.05
C PRO A 150 -4.88 -25.60 -10.98
N LEU A 151 -6.04 -26.27 -11.03
CA LEU A 151 -7.20 -25.80 -11.81
C LEU A 151 -7.71 -24.42 -11.37
N LEU A 152 -7.39 -24.00 -10.14
CA LEU A 152 -7.77 -22.71 -9.56
C LEU A 152 -6.67 -21.64 -9.70
N ALA A 153 -5.54 -21.96 -10.32
CA ALA A 153 -4.37 -21.06 -10.40
C ALA A 153 -4.70 -19.72 -11.10
N SER A 154 -5.62 -19.73 -12.06
CA SER A 154 -6.07 -18.55 -12.82
C SER A 154 -7.29 -17.84 -12.22
N THR A 155 -7.80 -18.30 -11.07
CA THR A 155 -8.98 -17.68 -10.44
C THR A 155 -8.54 -16.51 -9.57
N HIS A 156 -8.88 -15.29 -9.97
CA HIS A 156 -8.49 -14.05 -9.30
C HIS A 156 -9.63 -13.41 -8.49
N PHE A 157 -9.30 -12.46 -7.63
CA PHE A 157 -10.30 -11.68 -6.90
C PHE A 157 -10.93 -10.70 -7.87
N ASN A 158 -12.20 -10.94 -8.23
CA ASN A 158 -12.80 -10.27 -9.38
C ASN A 158 -13.88 -9.25 -9.00
N GLU A 159 -13.91 -8.72 -7.76
CA GLU A 159 -15.02 -7.84 -7.38
C GLU A 159 -14.99 -6.46 -8.03
N VAL A 160 -13.85 -5.96 -8.54
CA VAL A 160 -13.71 -4.57 -9.01
C VAL A 160 -12.54 -4.49 -10.00
N VAL A 161 -12.68 -3.80 -11.14
CA VAL A 161 -11.50 -3.30 -11.88
C VAL A 161 -10.80 -2.33 -10.93
N SER A 162 -9.75 -2.81 -10.27
CA SER A 162 -9.11 -2.11 -9.17
C SER A 162 -8.76 -0.69 -9.61
N GLY A 163 -9.20 0.27 -8.82
CA GLY A 163 -8.83 1.66 -9.04
C GLY A 163 -9.79 2.48 -9.89
N ILE A 164 -10.88 1.92 -10.43
CA ILE A 164 -11.84 2.69 -11.24
C ILE A 164 -13.15 2.94 -10.48
N LEU A 165 -13.60 4.20 -10.43
CA LEU A 165 -14.87 4.62 -9.85
C LEU A 165 -15.68 5.44 -10.86
N GLY A 166 -16.91 5.02 -11.16
CA GLY A 166 -17.85 5.78 -11.98
C GLY A 166 -18.67 6.73 -11.11
N LEU A 167 -18.79 7.99 -11.52
CA LEU A 167 -19.59 9.01 -10.86
C LEU A 167 -20.51 9.69 -11.87
N LYS A 168 -21.80 9.77 -11.55
CA LYS A 168 -22.75 10.56 -12.33
C LYS A 168 -23.00 11.86 -11.58
N VAL A 169 -22.56 12.96 -12.15
CA VAL A 169 -22.63 14.27 -11.50
C VAL A 169 -23.09 15.36 -12.47
N PRO A 170 -23.82 16.36 -11.98
CA PRO A 170 -24.04 17.61 -12.68
C PRO A 170 -22.72 18.35 -12.94
N SER A 171 -22.70 19.17 -13.98
CA SER A 171 -21.50 19.91 -14.40
C SER A 171 -20.96 20.88 -13.33
N ASP A 172 -21.82 21.47 -12.50
CA ASP A 172 -21.46 22.39 -11.42
C ASP A 172 -20.86 21.70 -10.18
N VAL A 173 -21.14 20.41 -10.00
CA VAL A 173 -20.62 19.61 -8.88
C VAL A 173 -19.13 19.31 -9.04
N GLU A 174 -18.64 19.15 -10.28
CA GLU A 174 -17.23 18.88 -10.55
C GLU A 174 -16.29 19.98 -10.10
N ASP A 175 -16.75 21.23 -10.19
CA ASP A 175 -15.97 22.41 -9.82
C ASP A 175 -16.16 22.76 -8.33
N SER A 176 -16.98 21.99 -7.60
CA SER A 176 -17.18 22.20 -6.17
C SER A 176 -15.89 21.89 -5.40
N SER A 177 -15.57 22.72 -4.41
CA SER A 177 -14.40 22.51 -3.56
C SER A 177 -14.46 21.18 -2.81
N GLU A 178 -15.67 20.71 -2.45
CA GLU A 178 -15.86 19.43 -1.79
C GLU A 178 -15.43 18.26 -2.68
N PHE A 179 -15.87 18.25 -3.94
CA PHE A 179 -15.50 17.24 -4.92
C PHE A 179 -13.99 17.23 -5.20
N ILE A 180 -13.39 18.41 -5.42
CA ILE A 180 -11.95 18.57 -5.66
C ILE A 180 -11.13 18.09 -4.46
N ASN A 181 -11.49 18.51 -3.24
CA ASN A 181 -10.80 18.08 -2.03
C ASN A 181 -10.85 16.55 -1.85
N LEU A 182 -11.97 15.92 -2.22
CA LEU A 182 -12.11 14.47 -2.13
C LEU A 182 -11.27 13.74 -3.19
N LEU A 183 -11.21 14.26 -4.42
CA LEU A 183 -10.30 13.76 -5.45
C LEU A 183 -8.84 13.81 -5.01
N GLU A 184 -8.40 14.97 -4.50
CA GLU A 184 -7.03 15.18 -4.02
C GLU A 184 -6.70 14.25 -2.86
N ARG A 185 -7.63 14.10 -1.89
CA ARG A 185 -7.45 13.22 -0.72
C ARG A 185 -7.14 11.77 -1.11
N PHE A 186 -7.77 11.25 -2.15
CA PHE A 186 -7.56 9.88 -2.60
C PHE A 186 -6.49 9.75 -3.69
N GLU A 187 -5.84 10.86 -4.07
CA GLU A 187 -4.91 10.93 -5.22
C GLU A 187 -5.59 10.42 -6.51
N GLY A 188 -6.90 10.62 -6.61
CA GLY A 188 -7.69 10.24 -7.76
C GLY A 188 -7.47 11.20 -8.92
N LYS A 189 -7.40 10.66 -10.12
CA LYS A 189 -7.37 11.45 -11.36
C LYS A 189 -8.62 11.14 -12.17
N VAL A 190 -9.20 12.17 -12.79
CA VAL A 190 -10.26 11.96 -13.78
C VAL A 190 -9.63 11.31 -15.02
N ALA A 191 -9.92 10.04 -15.26
CA ALA A 191 -9.37 9.28 -16.38
C ALA A 191 -10.18 9.46 -17.65
N TYR A 192 -11.52 9.50 -17.52
CA TYR A 192 -12.42 9.62 -18.66
C TYR A 192 -13.67 10.40 -18.29
N ARG A 193 -14.18 11.19 -19.25
CA ARG A 193 -15.45 11.91 -19.15
C ARG A 193 -16.32 11.49 -20.33
N GLN A 194 -17.55 11.07 -20.05
CA GLN A 194 -18.52 10.83 -21.12
C GLN A 194 -18.99 12.18 -21.67
N SER A 195 -18.90 12.38 -22.98
CA SER A 195 -19.43 13.56 -23.67
C SER A 195 -20.95 13.46 -23.81
N GLY A 196 -21.70 14.50 -23.42
CA GLY A 196 -23.16 14.54 -23.56
C GLY A 196 -23.85 15.36 -22.46
N ASP A 197 -25.19 15.44 -22.53
CA ASP A 197 -26.05 16.27 -21.68
C ASP A 197 -25.83 16.05 -20.18
N ASP A 198 -26.02 17.14 -19.43
CA ASP A 198 -25.94 17.20 -17.97
C ASP A 198 -27.13 16.43 -17.33
N PRO A 199 -26.92 15.46 -16.41
CA PRO A 199 -25.69 15.03 -15.74
C PRO A 199 -24.81 14.06 -16.53
N ARG A 200 -23.48 14.19 -16.38
CA ARG A 200 -22.49 13.36 -17.09
C ARG A 200 -21.81 12.32 -16.20
N TRP A 201 -21.31 11.27 -16.83
CA TRP A 201 -20.47 10.27 -16.19
C TRP A 201 -19.00 10.67 -16.22
N ILE A 202 -18.36 10.58 -15.06
CA ILE A 202 -16.93 10.73 -14.85
C ILE A 202 -16.39 9.39 -14.36
N TRP A 203 -15.26 8.99 -14.90
CA TRP A 203 -14.52 7.81 -14.45
C TRP A 203 -13.25 8.27 -13.79
N LEU A 204 -13.15 8.03 -12.49
CA LEU A 204 -11.97 8.29 -11.70
C LEU A 204 -11.07 7.08 -11.71
N GLN A 205 -9.77 7.30 -11.85
CA GLN A 205 -8.74 6.30 -11.70
C GLN A 205 -7.83 6.68 -10.53
N VAL A 206 -7.60 5.74 -9.61
CA VAL A 206 -6.57 5.84 -8.57
C VAL A 206 -5.39 4.95 -8.94
N ASN A 207 -4.18 5.42 -8.67
CA ASN A 207 -2.93 4.73 -9.05
C ASN A 207 -2.38 3.81 -7.93
N ARG A 208 -3.20 3.48 -6.95
CA ARG A 208 -2.83 2.61 -5.82
C ARG A 208 -4.02 1.74 -5.39
N PHE A 209 -3.74 0.65 -4.67
CA PHE A 209 -4.77 -0.22 -4.11
C PHE A 209 -5.57 0.50 -3.03
N LEU A 210 -6.76 0.97 -3.40
CA LEU A 210 -7.73 1.55 -2.49
C LEU A 210 -9.06 0.81 -2.58
N ASN A 211 -9.77 0.82 -1.45
CA ASN A 211 -11.10 0.24 -1.36
C ASN A 211 -12.10 1.13 -2.10
N ILE A 212 -12.41 0.76 -3.34
CA ILE A 212 -13.29 1.54 -4.20
C ILE A 212 -14.70 1.60 -3.64
N ASN A 213 -15.17 0.56 -2.94
CA ASN A 213 -16.46 0.62 -2.26
C ASN A 213 -16.45 1.67 -1.14
N HIS A 214 -15.38 1.74 -0.35
CA HIS A 214 -15.24 2.74 0.71
C HIS A 214 -15.13 4.17 0.14
N ILE A 215 -14.38 4.35 -0.96
CA ILE A 215 -14.28 5.63 -1.65
C ILE A 215 -15.64 6.01 -2.25
N ALA A 216 -16.37 5.06 -2.82
CA ALA A 216 -17.71 5.26 -3.35
C ALA A 216 -18.66 5.82 -2.27
N GLU A 217 -18.65 5.26 -1.06
CA GLU A 217 -19.46 5.80 0.05
C GLU A 217 -19.10 7.24 0.39
N SER A 218 -17.83 7.63 0.25
CA SER A 218 -17.41 9.02 0.47
C SER A 218 -17.97 9.95 -0.61
N PHE A 219 -17.94 9.55 -1.89
CA PHE A 219 -18.49 10.35 -2.98
C PHE A 219 -20.02 10.44 -2.95
N ARG A 220 -20.73 9.42 -2.45
CA ARG A 220 -22.19 9.47 -2.27
C ARG A 220 -22.65 10.55 -1.30
N GLN A 221 -21.76 11.01 -0.41
CA GLN A 221 -22.05 12.06 0.56
C GLN A 221 -21.85 13.48 0.00
N VAL A 222 -21.16 13.62 -1.14
CA VAL A 222 -20.89 14.92 -1.77
C VAL A 222 -22.19 15.46 -2.38
N ALA A 223 -22.51 16.72 -2.06
CA ALA A 223 -23.73 17.34 -2.52
C ALA A 223 -23.79 17.40 -4.07
N GLY A 224 -24.90 16.91 -4.63
CA GLY A 224 -25.15 16.91 -6.07
C GLY A 224 -24.61 15.70 -6.83
N VAL A 225 -23.83 14.81 -6.21
CA VAL A 225 -23.51 13.50 -6.81
C VAL A 225 -24.80 12.67 -6.90
N LEU A 226 -25.17 12.25 -8.12
CA LEU A 226 -26.44 11.57 -8.38
C LEU A 226 -26.30 10.05 -8.28
N GLU A 227 -25.17 9.53 -8.74
CA GLU A 227 -24.91 8.08 -8.80
C GLU A 227 -23.42 7.82 -8.62
N VAL A 228 -23.09 6.73 -7.93
CA VAL A 228 -21.72 6.28 -7.69
C VAL A 228 -21.65 4.79 -7.91
N GLU A 229 -20.89 4.40 -8.93
CA GLU A 229 -20.75 3.03 -9.40
C GLU A 229 -19.32 2.54 -9.12
N PRO A 230 -19.11 1.79 -8.02
CA PRO A 230 -17.84 1.13 -7.76
C PRO A 230 -17.64 -0.05 -8.74
N SER A 231 -17.16 0.26 -9.94
CA SER A 231 -16.58 -0.67 -10.92
C SER A 231 -17.43 -1.89 -11.34
N ARG A 232 -18.76 -1.91 -11.16
CA ARG A 232 -19.59 -2.99 -11.71
C ARG A 232 -20.13 -2.64 -13.08
N LEU A 233 -19.21 -2.37 -14.01
CA LEU A 233 -19.63 -1.89 -15.33
C LEU A 233 -20.56 -2.90 -16.01
N PHE A 234 -20.29 -4.21 -16.02
CA PHE A 234 -21.26 -5.21 -16.50
C PHE A 234 -20.97 -6.64 -15.99
N GLY A 235 -21.94 -7.23 -15.27
CA GLY A 235 -21.99 -8.67 -14.94
C GLY A 235 -21.07 -9.12 -13.79
N GLU A 236 -21.50 -10.15 -13.05
CA GLU A 236 -20.54 -10.92 -12.24
C GLU A 236 -19.56 -11.58 -13.22
N PRO A 237 -18.25 -11.55 -12.96
CA PRO A 237 -17.29 -12.27 -13.78
C PRO A 237 -17.54 -13.77 -13.67
N SER A 238 -17.20 -14.51 -14.73
CA SER A 238 -17.29 -15.99 -14.81
C SER A 238 -16.37 -16.72 -13.82
N GLY A 239 -15.82 -16.05 -12.82
CA GLY A 239 -15.05 -16.68 -11.77
C GLY A 239 -14.67 -15.67 -10.71
N GLY A 240 -14.14 -16.16 -9.60
CA GLY A 240 -13.70 -15.27 -8.53
C GLY A 240 -13.22 -16.05 -7.32
N VAL A 241 -12.29 -15.45 -6.57
CA VAL A 241 -11.99 -15.89 -5.21
C VAL A 241 -12.53 -14.87 -4.21
N SER A 242 -12.98 -15.34 -3.05
CA SER A 242 -13.39 -14.50 -1.91
C SER A 242 -12.97 -15.18 -0.61
N VAL A 243 -12.86 -14.40 0.47
CA VAL A 243 -12.54 -14.93 1.81
C VAL A 243 -13.51 -14.38 2.85
N ARG A 244 -13.99 -15.27 3.71
CA ARG A 244 -14.82 -14.92 4.87
C ARG A 244 -14.53 -15.90 6.00
N ASP A 245 -14.28 -15.38 7.20
CA ASP A 245 -14.04 -16.21 8.40
C ASP A 245 -12.98 -17.30 8.17
N ASN A 246 -11.86 -16.95 7.52
CA ASN A 246 -10.78 -17.86 7.13
C ASN A 246 -11.20 -19.00 6.18
N THR A 247 -12.33 -18.85 5.50
CA THR A 247 -12.82 -19.77 4.46
C THR A 247 -12.70 -19.10 3.10
N TYR A 248 -11.95 -19.73 2.20
CA TYR A 248 -11.70 -19.27 0.84
C TYR A 248 -12.70 -19.91 -0.11
N THR A 249 -13.49 -19.12 -0.80
CA THR A 249 -14.44 -19.62 -1.79
C THR A 249 -13.98 -19.24 -3.19
N PHE A 250 -13.64 -20.25 -3.98
CA PHE A 250 -13.33 -20.12 -5.40
C PHE A 250 -14.58 -20.45 -6.20
N THR A 251 -14.85 -19.65 -7.23
CA THR A 251 -15.93 -19.84 -8.19
C THR A 251 -15.31 -19.90 -9.58
N LEU A 252 -15.72 -20.90 -10.36
CA LEU A 252 -15.51 -20.94 -11.80
C LEU A 252 -16.86 -21.06 -12.49
N GLY A 253 -16.99 -20.36 -13.60
CA GLY A 253 -18.16 -20.23 -14.42
C GLY A 253 -17.79 -20.46 -15.88
N ALA A 254 -18.67 -21.11 -16.63
CA ALA A 254 -18.52 -21.33 -18.05
C ALA A 254 -19.88 -21.24 -18.75
N GLY A 255 -19.86 -20.97 -20.06
CA GLY A 255 -21.06 -20.80 -20.87
C GLY A 255 -20.88 -19.75 -21.95
N ASP A 256 -21.96 -19.46 -22.66
CA ASP A 256 -22.06 -18.43 -23.69
C ASP A 256 -22.18 -17.00 -23.12
N CYS A 257 -22.57 -16.87 -21.84
CA CYS A 257 -22.61 -15.61 -21.13
C CYS A 257 -21.24 -15.31 -20.48
N PRO A 258 -20.69 -14.09 -20.62
CA PRO A 258 -19.46 -13.65 -19.92
C PRO A 258 -19.51 -13.80 -18.40
N SER A 259 -20.71 -13.88 -17.82
CA SER A 259 -20.92 -14.15 -16.39
C SER A 259 -20.91 -15.62 -16.00
N GLY A 260 -20.66 -16.54 -16.94
CA GLY A 260 -20.57 -17.98 -16.67
C GLY A 260 -21.90 -18.58 -16.22
N CYS A 261 -23.02 -18.13 -16.77
CA CYS A 261 -24.36 -18.45 -16.26
C CYS A 261 -24.80 -19.90 -16.45
N ILE A 262 -24.19 -20.67 -17.36
CA ILE A 262 -24.64 -22.02 -17.71
C ILE A 262 -24.06 -23.07 -16.75
N TYR A 263 -22.74 -23.02 -16.55
CA TYR A 263 -22.01 -23.94 -15.69
C TYR A 263 -21.37 -23.11 -14.59
N ARG A 264 -21.67 -23.41 -13.32
CA ARG A 264 -20.99 -22.81 -12.17
C ARG A 264 -20.50 -23.91 -11.25
N ALA A 265 -19.25 -23.80 -10.83
CA ALA A 265 -18.62 -24.68 -9.86
C ALA A 265 -18.00 -23.82 -8.75
N THR A 266 -18.07 -24.30 -7.51
CA THR A 266 -17.49 -23.61 -6.36
C THR A 266 -16.75 -24.58 -5.47
N TRP A 267 -15.60 -24.13 -4.97
CA TRP A 267 -14.78 -24.85 -4.00
C TRP A 267 -14.56 -23.97 -2.79
N GLN A 268 -14.78 -24.53 -1.60
CA GLN A 268 -14.55 -23.87 -0.32
C GLN A 268 -13.40 -24.54 0.40
N PHE A 269 -12.39 -23.76 0.76
CA PHE A 269 -11.21 -24.23 1.46
C PHE A 269 -11.08 -23.56 2.81
N GLN A 270 -10.48 -24.27 3.75
CA GLN A 270 -9.96 -23.73 4.98
C GLN A 270 -8.46 -24.02 5.01
N VAL A 271 -7.64 -23.00 5.32
CA VAL A 271 -6.19 -23.16 5.48
C VAL A 271 -5.85 -23.04 6.96
N GLY A 272 -5.11 -24.02 7.47
CA GLY A 272 -4.64 -24.07 8.86
C GLY A 272 -3.27 -24.74 8.96
N ASN A 273 -2.86 -25.05 10.19
CA ASN A 273 -1.53 -25.64 10.45
C ASN A 273 -1.34 -27.01 9.77
N ASP A 274 -2.44 -27.75 9.55
CA ASP A 274 -2.43 -29.07 8.91
C ASP A 274 -2.44 -28.99 7.37
N GLY A 275 -2.36 -27.78 6.79
CA GLY A 275 -2.38 -27.54 5.35
C GLY A 275 -3.73 -27.04 4.82
N VAL A 276 -3.97 -27.25 3.52
CA VAL A 276 -5.22 -26.87 2.84
C VAL A 276 -6.26 -27.98 3.03
N LYS A 277 -7.48 -27.60 3.39
CA LYS A 277 -8.59 -28.54 3.54
C LYS A 277 -9.78 -28.11 2.68
N LEU A 278 -10.15 -28.94 1.70
CA LEU A 278 -11.41 -28.77 0.97
C LEU A 278 -12.60 -29.06 1.91
N ILE A 279 -13.41 -28.04 2.16
CA ILE A 279 -14.60 -28.09 3.02
C ILE A 279 -15.83 -28.51 2.22
N LYS A 280 -16.03 -27.89 1.07
CA LYS A 280 -17.23 -28.07 0.26
C LYS A 280 -16.93 -27.85 -1.21
N LYS A 281 -17.58 -28.66 -2.04
CA LYS A 281 -17.56 -28.57 -3.49
C LYS A 281 -19.00 -28.65 -4.00
N THR A 282 -19.41 -27.70 -4.83
CA THR A 282 -20.79 -27.63 -5.38
C THR A 282 -20.77 -27.22 -6.85
N GLY A 283 -21.80 -27.64 -7.59
CA GLY A 283 -21.94 -27.34 -9.02
C GLY A 283 -21.38 -28.43 -9.95
N GLN A 284 -21.23 -28.11 -11.24
CA GLN A 284 -20.76 -29.04 -12.28
C GLN A 284 -19.23 -29.04 -12.37
N THR A 285 -18.59 -29.48 -11.31
CA THR A 285 -17.13 -29.46 -11.19
C THR A 285 -16.42 -30.42 -12.13
N ASP A 286 -17.07 -31.53 -12.47
CA ASP A 286 -16.49 -32.57 -13.33
C ASP A 286 -16.26 -32.03 -14.74
N PHE A 287 -17.05 -31.03 -15.17
CA PHE A 287 -16.81 -30.32 -16.43
C PHE A 287 -15.42 -29.67 -16.43
N PHE A 288 -15.08 -28.95 -15.36
CA PHE A 288 -13.80 -28.25 -15.25
C PHE A 288 -12.63 -29.20 -14.97
N GLU A 289 -12.85 -30.25 -14.17
CA GLU A 289 -11.78 -31.20 -13.79
C GLU A 289 -11.34 -32.10 -14.95
N ASN A 290 -12.24 -32.38 -15.90
CA ASN A 290 -11.91 -33.18 -17.09
C ASN A 290 -11.34 -32.34 -18.25
N GLY A 291 -10.92 -31.10 -17.98
CA GLY A 291 -10.41 -30.20 -19.01
C GLY A 291 -11.49 -29.78 -20.02
N GLY A 292 -12.75 -29.70 -19.59
CA GLY A 292 -13.80 -29.07 -20.38
C GLY A 292 -13.42 -27.61 -20.60
N ASP A 293 -12.93 -27.31 -21.79
CA ASP A 293 -12.65 -25.93 -22.18
C ASP A 293 -13.97 -25.16 -22.07
N PRO A 294 -13.99 -24.02 -21.36
CA PRO A 294 -15.09 -23.09 -21.52
C PRO A 294 -15.11 -22.74 -23.01
N LEU A 295 -16.18 -23.10 -23.72
CA LEU A 295 -16.30 -22.84 -25.15
C LEU A 295 -15.84 -21.40 -25.40
N PRO A 296 -14.85 -21.17 -26.30
CA PRO A 296 -14.27 -19.85 -26.46
C PRO A 296 -15.38 -18.86 -26.78
N ILE A 297 -15.51 -17.82 -25.96
CA ILE A 297 -16.49 -16.72 -26.13
C ILE A 297 -16.25 -15.93 -27.43
N ILE A 298 -15.23 -16.27 -28.22
CA ILE A 298 -14.76 -15.50 -29.38
C ILE A 298 -14.86 -16.32 -30.66
N GLU A 299 -16.06 -16.49 -31.19
CA GLU A 299 -16.28 -16.55 -32.65
C GLU A 299 -17.71 -16.12 -33.10
N VAL A 300 -18.58 -15.68 -32.20
CA VAL A 300 -19.97 -15.25 -32.53
C VAL A 300 -20.08 -13.72 -32.75
N LEU A 301 -18.98 -12.97 -32.66
CA LEU A 301 -18.95 -11.54 -32.99
C LEU A 301 -17.93 -11.23 -34.11
N LYS A 302 -18.12 -11.88 -35.27
CA LYS A 302 -17.65 -11.41 -36.57
C LYS A 302 -18.81 -11.39 -37.56
#